data_AF-A0A523PZU1-F1
#
_entry.id   AF-A0A523PZU1-F1
#
_cell.length_a   1.000
_cell.length_b   1.000
_cell.length_c   1.000
_cell.angle_alpha   90.00
_cell.angle_beta   90.00
_cell.angle_gamma   90.00
#
_symmetry.space_group_name_H-M   'P 1'
#
loop_
_entity.id
_entity.type
_entity.pdbx_description
1 polymer ?
#
loop_
_entity_poly.entity_id
_entity_poly.type
_entity_poly.pdbx_seq_one_letter_code
_entity_poly.pdbx_strand_id
1 'polypeptide(L)'
;MKIIYTLITTLFGLFMAMMGLNKFLPFIEQGEMPPKSMEAIELLTTACWVMPLAGVVELLAGVLLMIPRLKNIGAIMIFPVLVGILLFNLKSESSFTPMTIGLLLINLWMLWENRERLKELF
;
A
#
# COMPACT_ATOMS: atom_id res chain seq x y z
N MET A 1 23.46 -1.24 7.08
CA MET A 1 22.55 -1.47 5.94
C MET A 1 21.37 -2.40 6.27
N LYS A 2 21.59 -3.68 6.65
CA LYS A 2 20.48 -4.65 6.90
C LYS A 2 19.47 -4.26 7.99
N ILE A 3 19.93 -3.63 9.08
CA ILE A 3 19.04 -3.20 10.19
C ILE A 3 18.12 -2.06 9.72
N ILE A 4 18.67 -1.02 9.09
CA ILE A 4 17.91 0.12 8.55
C ILE A 4 16.88 -0.36 7.52
N TYR A 5 17.30 -1.24 6.60
CA TYR A 5 16.40 -1.85 5.63
C TYR A 5 15.26 -2.60 6.32
N THR A 6 15.57 -3.43 7.32
CA THR A 6 14.55 -4.19 8.05
C THR A 6 13.60 -3.27 8.81
N LEU A 7 14.11 -2.20 9.43
CA LEU A 7 13.31 -1.22 10.14
C LEU A 7 12.32 -0.51 9.21
N ILE A 8 12.80 0.03 8.09
CA ILE A 8 11.95 0.75 7.12
C ILE A 8 10.88 -0.18 6.56
N THR A 9 11.25 -1.40 6.19
CA THR A 9 10.32 -2.35 5.57
C THR A 9 9.30 -2.90 6.56
N THR A 10 9.67 -3.09 7.83
CA THR A 10 8.73 -3.45 8.89
C THR A 10 7.77 -2.30 9.20
N LEU A 11 8.25 -1.05 9.30
CA LEU A 11 7.39 0.12 9.51
C LEU A 11 6.42 0.33 8.34
N PHE A 12 6.93 0.18 7.11
CA PHE A 12 6.11 0.23 5.90
C PHE A 12 5.05 -0.88 5.88
N GLY A 13 5.42 -2.11 6.22
CA GLY A 13 4.49 -3.24 6.32
C GLY A 13 3.42 -3.03 7.40
N LEU A 14 3.81 -2.52 8.57
CA LEU A 14 2.89 -2.19 9.65
C LEU A 14 1.89 -1.11 9.21
N PHE A 15 2.37 -0.05 8.56
CA PHE A 15 1.53 1.01 8.03
C PHE A 15 0.52 0.47 7.00
N MET A 16 0.96 -0.33 6.03
CA MET A 16 0.08 -0.96 5.04
C MET A 16 -0.96 -1.87 5.70
N ALA A 17 -0.55 -2.65 6.71
CA ALA A 17 -1.47 -3.53 7.44
C ALA A 17 -2.56 -2.73 8.19
N MET A 18 -2.18 -1.62 8.81
CA MET A 18 -3.14 -0.72 9.47
C MET A 18 -4.10 -0.08 8.47
N MET A 19 -3.63 0.37 7.30
CA MET A 19 -4.49 0.93 6.25
C MET A 19 -5.48 -0.11 5.71
N GLY A 20 -5.03 -1.35 5.49
CA GLY A 20 -5.88 -2.44 5.04
C GLY A 20 -6.95 -2.80 6.08
N LEU A 21 -6.56 -2.91 7.35
CA LEU A 21 -7.50 -3.16 8.44
C LEU A 21 -8.52 -2.03 8.60
N ASN A 22 -8.09 -0.77 8.44
CA ASN A 22 -8.95 0.41 8.54
C ASN A 22 -10.11 0.41 7.52
N LYS A 23 -9.95 -0.28 6.38
CA LYS A 23 -11.03 -0.43 5.38
C LYS A 23 -12.18 -1.34 5.85
N PHE A 24 -11.94 -2.22 6.82
CA PHE A 24 -12.96 -3.11 7.41
C PHE A 24 -13.45 -2.62 8.76
N LEU A 25 -12.52 -2.09 9.56
CA LEU A 25 -12.76 -1.55 10.88
C LEU A 25 -12.31 -0.08 10.83
N PRO A 26 -13.18 0.89 10.53
CA PRO A 26 -12.78 2.29 10.43
C PRO A 26 -12.48 2.86 11.82
N PHE A 27 -11.20 2.78 12.22
CA PHE A 27 -10.68 3.32 13.49
C PHE A 27 -9.83 4.59 13.29
N ILE A 28 -9.48 4.90 12.04
CA ILE A 28 -8.83 6.16 11.65
C ILE A 28 -9.92 7.09 11.15
N GLU A 29 -10.07 8.22 11.83
CA GLU A 29 -10.95 9.30 11.39
C GLU A 29 -10.47 9.82 10.04
N GLN A 30 -11.37 9.81 9.05
CA GLN A 30 -11.08 10.38 7.75
C GLN A 30 -11.20 11.90 7.86
N GLY A 31 -10.10 12.60 7.59
CA GLY A 31 -10.12 14.06 7.48
C GLY A 31 -10.93 14.54 6.28
N GLU A 32 -11.08 15.86 6.15
CA GLU A 32 -11.78 16.46 5.01
C GLU A 32 -11.13 16.06 3.69
N MET A 33 -11.94 15.50 2.79
CA MET A 33 -11.51 15.11 1.45
C MET A 33 -12.01 16.13 0.42
N PRO A 34 -11.23 16.41 -0.64
CA PRO A 34 -11.72 17.18 -1.78
C PRO A 34 -12.98 16.52 -2.39
N PRO A 35 -13.95 17.31 -2.90
CA PRO A 35 -15.18 16.76 -3.48
C PRO A 35 -14.94 15.69 -4.56
N LYS A 36 -13.92 15.88 -5.41
CA LYS A 36 -13.52 14.90 -6.44
C LYS A 36 -13.06 13.55 -5.84
N SER A 37 -12.41 13.58 -4.67
CA SER A 37 -11.97 12.36 -3.98
C SER A 37 -13.17 11.59 -3.43
N MET A 38 -14.17 12.30 -2.90
CA MET A 38 -15.39 11.70 -2.37
C MET A 38 -16.18 10.99 -3.47
N GLU A 39 -16.42 11.66 -4.61
CA GLU A 39 -17.14 11.09 -5.75
C GLU A 39 -16.43 9.83 -6.29
N ALA A 40 -15.11 9.87 -6.41
CA ALA A 40 -14.33 8.72 -6.87
C ALA A 40 -14.37 7.55 -5.86
N ILE A 41 -14.29 7.81 -4.56
CA ILE A 41 -14.45 6.78 -3.53
C ILE A 41 -15.85 6.18 -3.57
N GLU A 42 -16.89 7.01 -3.70
CA GLU A 42 -18.28 6.55 -3.80
C GLU A 42 -18.46 5.58 -4.99
N LEU A 43 -17.88 5.92 -6.14
CA LEU A 43 -17.92 5.09 -7.33
C LEU A 43 -17.18 3.74 -7.13
N LEU A 44 -16.03 3.77 -6.45
CA LEU A 44 -15.28 2.56 -6.10
C LEU A 44 -15.98 1.71 -5.04
N THR A 45 -16.71 2.32 -4.11
CA THR A 45 -17.52 1.59 -3.11
C THR A 45 -18.79 0.99 -3.71
N THR A 46 -19.35 1.64 -4.74
CA THR A 46 -20.47 1.09 -5.52
C THR A 46 -20.08 -0.24 -6.17
N ALA A 47 -18.82 -0.37 -6.60
CA ALA A 47 -18.24 -1.65 -6.94
C ALA A 47 -17.93 -2.44 -5.64
N CYS A 48 -18.88 -3.25 -5.17
CA CYS A 48 -18.87 -3.95 -3.88
C CYS A 48 -17.62 -4.81 -3.57
N TRP A 49 -16.71 -5.01 -4.52
CA TRP A 49 -15.52 -5.83 -4.39
C TRP A 49 -14.21 -5.03 -4.33
N VAL A 50 -14.16 -3.78 -4.83
CA VAL A 50 -12.87 -3.08 -5.04
C VAL A 50 -12.26 -2.64 -3.71
N MET A 51 -13.01 -1.94 -2.87
CA MET A 51 -12.54 -1.48 -1.56
C MET A 51 -12.20 -2.64 -0.61
N PRO A 52 -13.05 -3.70 -0.50
CA PRO A 52 -12.70 -4.88 0.27
C PRO A 52 -11.46 -5.60 -0.27
N LEU A 53 -11.33 -5.78 -1.59
CA LEU A 53 -10.15 -6.43 -2.18
C LEU A 53 -8.87 -5.65 -1.89
N ALA A 54 -8.89 -4.33 -2.08
CA ALA A 54 -7.76 -3.47 -1.73
C ALA A 54 -7.39 -3.61 -0.25
N GLY A 55 -8.38 -3.61 0.65
CA GLY A 55 -8.16 -3.83 2.08
C GLY A 55 -7.52 -5.17 2.41
N VAL A 56 -8.00 -6.26 1.81
CA VAL A 56 -7.42 -7.61 2.00
C VAL A 56 -5.97 -7.62 1.51
N VAL A 57 -5.70 -7.10 0.31
CA VAL A 57 -4.36 -7.09 -0.27
C VAL A 57 -3.40 -6.24 0.55
N GLU A 58 -3.81 -5.06 1.02
CA GLU A 58 -3.02 -4.21 1.91
C GLU A 58 -2.71 -4.87 3.24
N LEU A 59 -3.70 -5.51 3.85
CA LEU A 59 -3.54 -6.22 5.12
C LEU A 59 -2.58 -7.40 4.97
N LEU A 60 -2.82 -8.27 3.99
CA LEU A 60 -1.99 -9.44 3.75
C LEU A 60 -0.56 -9.05 3.37
N ALA A 61 -0.40 -8.12 2.42
CA ALA A 61 0.92 -7.68 2.00
C ALA A 61 1.67 -6.99 3.16
N GLY A 62 1.00 -6.14 3.94
CA GLY A 62 1.56 -5.51 5.13
C GLY A 62 2.09 -6.53 6.14
N VAL A 63 1.33 -7.59 6.41
CA VAL A 63 1.74 -8.70 7.27
C VAL A 63 2.94 -9.46 6.67
N LEU A 64 2.90 -9.77 5.37
CA LEU A 64 3.99 -10.48 4.69
C LEU A 64 5.30 -9.67 4.68
N LEU A 65 5.22 -8.35 4.55
CA LEU A 65 6.36 -7.43 4.58
C LEU A 65 7.09 -7.43 5.93
N MET A 66 6.37 -7.68 7.03
CA MET A 66 6.96 -7.80 8.37
C MET A 66 7.69 -9.13 8.58
N ILE A 67 7.39 -10.17 7.78
CA ILE A 67 8.03 -11.48 7.85
C ILE A 67 9.27 -11.49 6.94
N PRO A 68 10.51 -11.59 7.47
CA PRO A 68 11.73 -11.43 6.68
C PRO A 68 11.84 -12.37 5.46
N ARG A 69 11.27 -13.58 5.55
CA ARG A 69 11.28 -14.59 4.48
C ARG A 69 10.26 -14.31 3.36
N LEU A 70 9.15 -13.63 3.68
CA LEU A 70 8.02 -13.40 2.75
C LEU A 70 7.96 -11.97 2.22
N LYS A 71 8.91 -11.13 2.63
CA LYS A 71 8.97 -9.71 2.30
C LYS A 71 8.90 -9.43 0.79
N ASN A 72 9.53 -10.26 -0.03
CA ASN A 72 9.53 -10.10 -1.48
C ASN A 72 8.12 -10.30 -2.06
N ILE A 73 7.41 -11.31 -1.59
CA ILE A 73 6.04 -11.61 -2.01
C ILE A 73 5.12 -10.45 -1.60
N GLY A 74 5.25 -9.98 -0.35
CA GLY A 74 4.51 -8.81 0.12
C GLY A 74 4.79 -7.54 -0.71
N ALA A 75 6.05 -7.31 -1.10
CA ALA A 75 6.44 -6.16 -1.90
C ALA A 75 5.83 -6.18 -3.32
N ILE A 76 5.81 -7.35 -3.96
CA ILE A 76 5.15 -7.54 -5.27
C ILE A 76 3.64 -7.36 -5.14
N MET A 77 3.05 -7.94 -4.10
CA MET A 77 1.60 -7.95 -3.88
C MET A 77 1.04 -6.55 -3.66
N ILE A 78 1.74 -5.70 -2.90
CA ILE A 78 1.29 -4.33 -2.61
C ILE A 78 1.54 -3.35 -3.76
N PHE A 79 2.48 -3.66 -4.66
CA PHE A 79 2.89 -2.78 -5.76
C PHE A 79 1.70 -2.31 -6.64
N PRO A 80 0.86 -3.18 -7.22
CA PRO A 80 -0.25 -2.73 -8.06
C PRO A 80 -1.29 -1.89 -7.29
N VAL A 81 -1.48 -2.18 -6.00
CA VAL A 81 -2.39 -1.41 -5.14
C VAL A 81 -1.84 0.00 -4.89
N LEU A 82 -0.54 0.12 -4.59
CA LEU A 82 0.11 1.44 -4.43
C LEU A 82 0.08 2.28 -5.70
N VAL A 83 0.23 1.66 -6.87
CA VAL A 83 0.07 2.35 -8.15
C VAL A 83 -1.36 2.88 -8.28
N GLY A 84 -2.37 2.07 -7.95
CA GLY A 84 -3.77 2.51 -7.93
C GLY A 84 -4.02 3.68 -6.97
N ILE A 85 -3.51 3.61 -5.74
CA ILE A 85 -3.63 4.69 -4.75
C ILE A 85 -2.94 5.97 -5.24
N LEU A 86 -1.76 5.85 -5.86
CA LEU A 86 -1.04 7.01 -6.39
C LEU A 86 -1.82 7.67 -7.53
N LEU A 87 -2.35 6.88 -8.47
CA LEU A 87 -3.16 7.39 -9.56
C LEU A 87 -4.43 8.06 -9.04
N PHE A 88 -5.09 7.47 -8.04
CA PHE A 88 -6.23 8.07 -7.36
C PHE A 88 -5.86 9.44 -6.77
N ASN A 89 -4.80 9.51 -5.95
CA ASN A 89 -4.38 10.75 -5.28
C ASN A 89 -3.94 11.84 -6.28
N LEU A 90 -3.26 11.46 -7.36
CA LEU A 90 -2.87 12.38 -8.43
C LEU A 90 -4.09 12.97 -9.17
N LYS A 91 -5.10 12.16 -9.44
CA LYS A 91 -6.31 12.59 -10.16
C LYS A 91 -7.28 13.36 -9.29
N SER A 92 -7.29 13.08 -7.99
CA SER A 92 -8.21 13.72 -7.04
C SER A 92 -7.61 14.95 -6.36
N GLU A 93 -6.39 15.35 -6.74
CA GLU A 93 -5.65 16.50 -6.16
C GLU A 93 -5.50 16.37 -4.63
N SER A 94 -5.30 15.13 -4.18
CA SER A 94 -5.24 14.79 -2.77
C SER A 94 -3.96 15.30 -2.11
N SER A 95 -4.08 15.82 -0.88
CA SER A 95 -2.95 16.22 -0.04
C SER A 95 -2.04 15.04 0.32
N PHE A 96 -2.52 13.79 0.20
CA PHE A 96 -1.74 12.58 0.43
C PHE A 96 -0.81 12.20 -0.72
N THR A 97 -0.86 12.90 -1.86
CA THR A 97 -0.03 12.60 -3.05
C THR A 97 1.47 12.48 -2.72
N PRO A 98 2.11 13.43 -2.00
CA PRO A 98 3.54 13.34 -1.69
C PRO A 98 3.88 12.11 -0.83
N MET A 99 3.01 11.77 0.13
CA MET A 99 3.16 10.60 0.97
C MET A 99 3.09 9.32 0.15
N THR A 100 2.10 9.20 -0.76
CA THR A 100 1.96 8.01 -1.61
C THR A 100 3.14 7.84 -2.56
N ILE A 101 3.71 8.93 -3.08
CA ILE A 101 4.95 8.88 -3.87
C ILE A 101 6.09 8.30 -3.02
N GLY A 102 6.26 8.77 -1.78
CA GLY A 102 7.27 8.24 -0.86
C GLY A 102 7.10 6.74 -0.59
N LEU A 103 5.86 6.30 -0.36
CA LEU A 103 5.54 4.88 -0.15
C LEU A 103 5.85 4.02 -1.39
N LEU A 104 5.52 4.52 -2.58
CA LEU A 104 5.84 3.82 -3.83
C LEU A 104 7.35 3.73 -4.04
N LEU A 105 8.11 4.79 -3.75
CA LEU A 105 9.57 4.78 -3.83
C LEU A 105 10.20 3.76 -2.86
N ILE A 106 9.68 3.66 -1.63
CA ILE A 106 10.10 2.63 -0.68
C ILE A 106 9.81 1.25 -1.25
N ASN A 107 8.61 1.01 -1.79
CA ASN A 107 8.27 -0.28 -2.39
C ASN A 107 9.17 -0.65 -3.58
N LEU A 108 9.45 0.31 -4.47
CA LEU A 108 10.38 0.12 -5.59
C LEU A 108 11.81 -0.18 -5.12
N TRP A 109 12.28 0.51 -4.08
CA TRP A 109 13.58 0.23 -3.46
C TRP A 109 13.64 -1.20 -2.89
N MET A 110 12.56 -1.66 -2.25
CA MET A 110 12.48 -3.04 -1.75
C MET A 110 12.55 -4.10 -2.86
N LEU A 111 11.89 -3.84 -3.99
CA LEU A 111 11.93 -4.72 -5.17
C LEU A 111 13.32 -4.72 -5.81
N TRP A 112 13.96 -3.56 -5.91
CA TRP A 112 15.30 -3.41 -6.48
C TRP A 112 16.38 -4.14 -5.67
N GLU A 113 16.32 -4.03 -4.34
CA GLU A 113 17.27 -4.69 -3.43
C GLU A 113 17.15 -6.21 -3.50
N ASN A 114 15.94 -6.74 -3.73
CA ASN A 114 15.68 -8.18 -3.80
C ASN A 114 15.62 -8.73 -5.23
N ARG A 115 16.01 -7.96 -6.25
CA ARG A 115 15.88 -8.33 -7.67
C ARG A 115 16.47 -9.71 -8.02
N GLU A 116 17.56 -10.11 -7.38
CA GLU A 116 18.20 -11.41 -7.67
C GLU A 116 17.38 -12.58 -7.12
N ARG A 117 16.75 -12.42 -5.97
CA ARG A 117 15.79 -13.40 -5.43
C ARG A 117 14.46 -13.40 -6.17
N LEU A 118 14.09 -12.29 -6.81
CA LEU A 118 12.91 -12.20 -7.65
C LEU A 118 13.08 -12.95 -8.98
N LYS A 119 14.30 -13.02 -9.52
CA LYS A 119 14.65 -13.83 -10.70
C LYS A 119 14.58 -15.34 -10.45
N GLU A 120 14.48 -15.79 -9.20
CA GLU A 120 14.28 -17.21 -8.88
C GLU A 120 12.79 -17.57 -8.88
N LEU A 121 11.90 -16.57 -8.79
CA LEU A 121 10.44 -16.74 -8.79
C LEU A 121 9.83 -16.73 -10.20
N PHE A 122 10.57 -16.26 -11.21
CA PHE A 122 10.16 -16.14 -12.62
C PHE A 122 11.34 -16.44 -13.54
#